data_AF-B0MCK4-F1
#
_entry.id   AF-B0MCK4-F1
#
_cell.length_a   1.000
_cell.length_b   1.000
_cell.length_c   1.000
_cell.angle_alpha   90.00
_cell.angle_beta   90.00
_cell.angle_gamma   90.00
#
_symmetry.space_group_name_H-M   'P 1'
#
loop_
_entity.id
_entity.type
_entity.pdbx_description
1 polymer ?
#
loop_
_entity_poly.entity_id
_entity_poly.type
_entity_poly.pdbx_seq_one_letter_code
_entity_poly.pdbx_strand_id
1 'polypeptide(L)'
;MERLRKRNEGSALIFVMCILCVFMAAALIMILVSYQVLTNAQQSAVKDQCRISAVSFNKLLEKEITAPEGQGIRDDNIRYFLYDQIKNDKWVYYNEKEEGHGENEAFRTLDIEMIQSAKDTLGDIKVTVYWESQKDDPLDKAVLVTKVSAGSRKQEYHITTRYSLKVNTGEPEQWIWATNWQE
;
A
#
# COMPACT_ATOMS: atom_id res chain seq x y z
N MET A 1 -32.77 20.04 69.46
CA MET A 1 -32.87 19.39 68.12
C MET A 1 -31.91 19.96 67.06
N GLU A 2 -31.26 21.11 67.26
CA GLU A 2 -30.32 21.68 66.26
C GLU A 2 -28.98 20.95 66.10
N ARG A 3 -28.45 20.32 67.15
CA ARG A 3 -27.13 19.64 67.07
C ARG A 3 -27.12 18.37 66.21
N LEU A 4 -28.28 17.73 66.02
CA LEU A 4 -28.42 16.56 65.12
C LEU A 4 -28.50 16.98 63.64
N ARG A 5 -29.06 18.16 63.34
CA ARG A 5 -29.17 18.68 61.98
C ARG A 5 -27.80 19.04 61.39
N LYS A 6 -26.95 19.68 62.20
CA LYS A 6 -25.58 20.06 61.83
C LYS A 6 -24.64 18.88 61.54
N ARG A 7 -24.93 17.68 62.09
CA ARG A 7 -24.13 16.45 61.86
C ARG A 7 -24.57 15.69 60.61
N ASN A 8 -25.86 15.76 60.24
CA ASN A 8 -26.38 15.17 59.00
C ASN A 8 -26.03 16.01 57.77
N GLU A 9 -25.89 17.33 57.90
CA GLU A 9 -25.45 18.24 56.83
C GLU A 9 -24.01 17.93 56.35
N GLY A 10 -23.09 17.63 57.27
CA GLY A 10 -21.71 17.25 56.92
C GLY A 10 -21.60 15.88 56.24
N SER A 11 -22.33 14.87 56.74
CA SER A 11 -22.36 13.54 56.10
C SER A 11 -23.04 13.59 54.72
N ALA A 12 -24.14 14.34 54.58
CA ALA A 12 -24.81 14.51 53.29
C ALA A 12 -23.91 15.19 52.25
N LEU A 13 -23.10 16.17 52.66
CA LEU A 13 -22.16 16.86 51.77
C LEU A 13 -21.04 15.90 51.29
N ILE A 14 -20.56 15.01 52.14
CA ILE A 14 -19.60 13.95 51.76
C ILE A 14 -20.21 13.00 50.72
N PHE A 15 -21.47 12.56 50.92
CA PHE A 15 -22.16 11.72 49.94
C PHE A 15 -22.31 12.41 48.58
N VAL A 16 -22.67 13.70 48.56
CA VAL A 16 -22.78 14.49 47.32
C VAL A 16 -21.44 14.62 46.63
N MET A 17 -20.34 14.87 47.37
CA MET A 17 -19.00 14.93 46.76
C MET A 17 -18.58 13.58 46.17
N CYS A 18 -18.85 12.47 46.85
CA CYS A 18 -18.58 11.13 46.31
C CYS A 18 -19.36 10.89 45.01
N ILE A 19 -20.64 11.26 44.98
CA ILE A 19 -21.49 11.14 43.79
C ILE A 19 -20.95 12.01 42.65
N LEU A 20 -20.55 13.26 42.91
CA LEU A 20 -19.95 14.14 41.91
C LEU A 20 -18.62 13.60 41.38
N CYS A 21 -17.76 13.05 42.25
CA CYS A 21 -16.52 12.41 41.84
C CYS A 21 -16.77 11.20 40.93
N VAL A 22 -17.77 10.37 41.25
CA VAL A 22 -18.18 9.25 40.39
C VAL A 22 -18.69 9.75 39.03
N PHE A 23 -19.50 10.81 39.00
CA PHE A 23 -19.96 11.40 37.75
C PHE A 23 -18.83 12.01 36.91
N MET A 24 -17.88 12.70 37.53
CA MET A 24 -16.69 13.22 36.84
C MET A 24 -15.83 12.08 36.29
N ALA A 25 -15.59 11.03 37.06
CA ALA A 25 -14.86 9.86 36.60
C ALA A 25 -15.57 9.19 35.41
N ALA A 26 -16.90 9.03 35.47
CA ALA A 26 -17.69 8.48 34.36
C ALA A 26 -17.62 9.36 33.10
N ALA A 27 -17.67 10.69 33.25
CA ALA A 27 -17.54 11.63 32.13
C ALA A 27 -16.16 11.54 31.46
N LEU A 28 -15.08 11.44 32.25
CA LEU A 28 -13.72 11.28 31.72
C LEU A 28 -13.54 9.95 30.98
N ILE A 29 -14.10 8.86 31.52
CA ILE A 29 -14.09 7.55 30.85
C ILE A 29 -14.80 7.64 29.51
N MET A 30 -15.98 8.28 29.45
CA MET A 30 -16.70 8.46 28.18
C MET A 30 -15.88 9.24 27.16
N ILE A 31 -15.22 10.35 27.56
CA ILE A 31 -14.36 11.13 26.68
C ILE A 31 -13.21 10.28 26.12
N LEU A 32 -12.55 9.49 26.98
CA LEU A 32 -11.46 8.61 26.57
C LEU A 32 -11.92 7.55 25.57
N VAL A 33 -13.07 6.91 25.82
CA VAL A 33 -13.66 5.92 24.92
C VAL A 33 -14.02 6.57 23.57
N SER A 34 -14.67 7.73 23.59
CA SER A 34 -15.00 8.46 22.36
C SER A 34 -13.76 8.83 21.56
N TYR A 35 -12.69 9.27 22.22
CA TYR A 35 -11.42 9.58 21.57
C TYR A 35 -10.78 8.34 20.92
N GLN A 36 -10.78 7.20 21.61
CA GLN A 36 -10.26 5.93 21.07
C GLN A 36 -11.08 5.48 19.85
N VAL A 37 -12.41 5.53 19.94
CA VAL A 37 -13.30 5.15 18.83
C VAL A 37 -13.06 6.06 17.62
N LEU A 38 -12.97 7.38 17.81
CA LEU A 38 -12.69 8.32 16.73
C LEU A 38 -11.33 8.05 16.08
N THR A 39 -10.30 7.83 16.88
CA THR A 39 -8.95 7.54 16.39
C THR A 39 -8.91 6.23 15.59
N ASN A 40 -9.57 5.19 16.09
CA ASN A 40 -9.67 3.91 15.39
C ASN A 40 -10.46 4.02 14.08
N ALA A 41 -11.57 4.77 14.08
CA ALA A 41 -12.35 5.02 12.87
C ALA A 41 -11.52 5.77 11.81
N GLN A 42 -10.76 6.79 12.23
CA GLN A 42 -9.85 7.51 11.35
C GLN A 42 -8.75 6.59 10.79
N GLN A 43 -8.12 5.76 11.62
CA GLN A 43 -7.11 4.79 11.17
C GLN A 43 -7.70 3.77 10.19
N SER A 44 -8.91 3.28 10.44
CA SER A 44 -9.61 2.37 9.53
C SER A 44 -9.87 3.02 8.17
N ALA A 45 -10.35 4.27 8.16
CA ALA A 45 -10.59 5.01 6.92
C ALA A 45 -9.29 5.24 6.13
N VAL A 46 -8.19 5.59 6.82
CA VAL A 46 -6.87 5.75 6.17
C VAL A 46 -6.35 4.42 5.62
N LYS A 47 -6.57 3.30 6.34
CA LYS A 47 -6.20 1.97 5.86
C LYS A 47 -6.97 1.60 4.58
N ASP A 48 -8.27 1.86 4.54
CA ASP A 48 -9.09 1.64 3.35
C ASP A 48 -8.66 2.54 2.19
N GLN A 49 -8.31 3.80 2.48
CA GLN A 49 -7.75 4.72 1.50
C GLN A 49 -6.45 4.17 0.90
N CYS A 50 -5.48 3.73 1.71
CA CYS A 50 -4.24 3.13 1.22
C CYS A 50 -4.52 1.90 0.33
N ARG A 51 -5.46 1.04 0.75
CA ARG A 51 -5.88 -0.11 -0.03
C ARG A 51 -6.47 0.30 -1.39
N ILE A 52 -7.39 1.26 -1.39
CA ILE A 52 -8.03 1.76 -2.62
C ILE A 52 -6.98 2.36 -3.55
N SER A 53 -6.06 3.18 -3.03
CA SER A 53 -4.99 3.79 -3.81
C SER A 53 -4.09 2.75 -4.46
N ALA A 54 -3.54 1.81 -3.68
CA ALA A 54 -2.66 0.77 -4.19
C ALA A 54 -3.35 -0.12 -5.24
N VAL A 55 -4.60 -0.54 -4.98
CA VAL A 55 -5.37 -1.36 -5.93
C VAL A 55 -5.70 -0.59 -7.20
N SER A 56 -6.10 0.68 -7.08
CA SER A 56 -6.44 1.51 -8.25
C SER A 56 -5.22 1.78 -9.11
N PHE A 57 -4.09 2.13 -8.47
CA PHE A 57 -2.84 2.34 -9.18
C PHE A 57 -2.31 1.04 -9.80
N ASN A 58 -2.40 -0.09 -9.10
CA ASN A 58 -2.05 -1.40 -9.66
C ASN A 58 -2.86 -1.74 -10.90
N LYS A 59 -4.17 -1.44 -10.92
CA LYS A 59 -5.01 -1.64 -12.11
C LYS A 59 -4.60 -0.75 -13.27
N LEU A 60 -4.21 0.49 -13.02
CA LEU A 60 -3.67 1.38 -14.05
C LEU A 60 -2.35 0.84 -14.60
N LEU A 61 -1.43 0.47 -13.72
CA LEU A 61 -0.13 -0.10 -14.09
C LEU A 61 -0.29 -1.41 -14.87
N GLU A 62 -1.17 -2.31 -14.43
CA GLU A 62 -1.52 -3.54 -15.14
C GLU A 62 -2.02 -3.25 -16.55
N LYS A 63 -2.92 -2.26 -16.71
CA LYS A 63 -3.41 -1.87 -18.03
C LYS A 63 -2.28 -1.37 -18.92
N GLU A 64 -1.34 -0.58 -18.41
CA GLU A 64 -0.19 -0.10 -19.18
C GLU A 64 0.76 -1.23 -19.59
N ILE A 65 1.01 -2.19 -18.68
CA ILE A 65 1.89 -3.33 -18.93
C ILE A 65 1.28 -4.32 -19.93
N THR A 66 -0.05 -4.50 -19.90
CA THR A 66 -0.75 -5.54 -20.69
C THR A 66 -1.45 -5.02 -21.97
N ALA A 67 -1.56 -3.71 -22.16
CA ALA A 67 -2.25 -3.13 -23.33
C ALA A 67 -1.59 -3.56 -24.65
N PRO A 68 -2.33 -4.16 -25.61
CA PRO A 68 -1.77 -4.71 -26.85
C PRO A 68 -1.02 -3.69 -27.71
N GLU A 69 -1.56 -2.47 -27.84
CA GLU A 69 -0.99 -1.41 -28.68
C GLU A 69 0.00 -0.51 -27.93
N GLY A 70 0.15 -0.71 -26.61
CA GLY A 70 0.76 0.28 -25.72
C GLY A 70 -0.05 1.58 -25.67
N GLN A 71 -0.07 2.28 -24.54
CA GLN A 71 -0.54 3.68 -24.55
C GLN A 71 0.70 4.59 -24.65
N GLY A 72 0.62 5.66 -25.45
CA GLY A 72 1.67 6.68 -25.58
C GLY A 72 2.65 6.50 -26.75
N ILE A 73 3.61 7.42 -26.84
CA ILE A 73 4.73 7.38 -27.80
C ILE A 73 5.76 6.36 -27.27
N ARG A 74 6.52 5.71 -28.17
CA ARG A 74 7.48 4.63 -27.88
C ARG A 74 8.37 4.87 -26.65
N ASP A 75 8.81 6.10 -26.40
CA ASP A 75 9.75 6.43 -25.32
C ASP A 75 9.10 6.51 -23.92
N ASP A 76 7.79 6.78 -23.85
CA ASP A 76 7.05 6.90 -22.58
C ASP A 76 6.35 5.58 -22.19
N ASN A 77 6.52 4.54 -22.99
CA ASN A 77 5.79 3.30 -22.85
C ASN A 77 6.59 2.25 -22.06
N ILE A 78 6.05 1.83 -20.92
CA ILE A 78 6.68 0.88 -20.00
C ILE A 78 7.03 -0.46 -20.67
N ARG A 79 6.28 -0.93 -21.68
CA ARG A 79 6.59 -2.20 -22.38
C ARG A 79 7.88 -2.09 -23.18
N TYR A 80 8.12 -0.97 -23.85
CA TYR A 80 9.37 -0.74 -24.59
C TYR A 80 10.56 -0.60 -23.66
N PHE A 81 10.37 0.09 -22.52
CA PHE A 81 11.39 0.12 -21.47
C PHE A 81 11.72 -1.29 -20.97
N LEU A 82 10.72 -2.07 -20.57
CA LEU A 82 10.92 -3.45 -20.10
C LEU A 82 11.62 -4.31 -21.16
N TYR A 83 11.19 -4.20 -22.42
CA TYR A 83 11.81 -4.91 -23.54
C TYR A 83 13.29 -4.54 -23.68
N ASP A 84 13.63 -3.24 -23.75
CA ASP A 84 15.03 -2.82 -23.88
C ASP A 84 15.88 -3.27 -22.70
N GLN A 85 15.35 -3.16 -21.48
CA GLN A 85 16.11 -3.49 -20.27
C GLN A 85 16.38 -5.00 -20.13
N ILE A 86 15.37 -5.83 -20.41
CA ILE A 86 15.45 -7.28 -20.22
C ILE A 86 16.06 -7.97 -21.45
N LYS A 87 15.63 -7.61 -22.67
CA LYS A 87 16.09 -8.27 -23.90
C LYS A 87 17.56 -7.97 -24.21
N ASN A 88 18.03 -6.77 -23.88
CA ASN A 88 19.42 -6.35 -24.10
C ASN A 88 20.33 -6.58 -22.88
N ASP A 89 19.88 -7.40 -21.92
CA ASP A 89 20.67 -7.82 -20.74
C ASP A 89 21.21 -6.64 -19.90
N LYS A 90 20.48 -5.51 -19.88
CA LYS A 90 20.83 -4.31 -19.09
C LYS A 90 20.35 -4.43 -17.65
N TRP A 91 19.40 -5.33 -17.39
CA TRP A 91 18.77 -5.51 -16.10
C TRP A 91 18.79 -6.99 -15.71
N VAL A 92 19.58 -7.33 -14.68
CA VAL A 92 19.67 -8.69 -14.13
C VAL A 92 18.33 -9.17 -13.56
N TYR A 93 18.02 -10.45 -13.76
CA TYR A 93 16.86 -11.10 -13.14
C TYR A 93 17.11 -11.35 -11.65
N TYR A 94 16.02 -11.45 -10.90
CA TYR A 94 16.01 -11.88 -9.51
C TYR A 94 16.06 -13.40 -9.41
N ASN A 95 17.00 -13.90 -8.62
CA ASN A 95 17.13 -15.29 -8.19
C ASN A 95 17.91 -15.35 -6.88
N GLU A 96 17.21 -15.64 -5.77
CA GLU A 96 17.79 -15.70 -4.42
C GLU A 96 18.95 -16.72 -4.29
N LYS A 97 19.01 -17.71 -5.17
CA LYS A 97 20.01 -18.78 -5.13
C LYS A 97 21.29 -18.46 -5.90
N GLU A 98 21.33 -17.34 -6.63
CA GLU A 98 22.41 -16.99 -7.54
C GLU A 98 23.09 -15.69 -7.10
N GLU A 99 24.42 -15.71 -7.01
CA GLU A 99 25.21 -14.54 -6.61
C GLU A 99 25.11 -13.43 -7.67
N GLY A 100 24.84 -12.20 -7.25
CA GLY A 100 24.63 -11.06 -8.15
C GLY A 100 23.20 -10.91 -8.71
N HIS A 101 22.28 -11.78 -8.29
CA HIS A 101 20.86 -11.76 -8.68
C HIS A 101 19.92 -11.51 -7.50
N GLY A 102 20.43 -10.89 -6.43
CA GLY A 102 19.67 -10.57 -5.22
C GLY A 102 18.77 -9.34 -5.40
N GLU A 103 18.08 -8.96 -4.31
CA GLU A 103 17.16 -7.81 -4.32
C GLU A 103 17.88 -6.50 -4.69
N ASN A 104 19.10 -6.29 -4.20
CA ASN A 104 19.85 -5.04 -4.44
C ASN A 104 20.20 -4.85 -5.92
N GLU A 105 20.45 -5.95 -6.64
CA GLU A 105 20.87 -5.94 -8.03
C GLU A 105 19.66 -5.96 -8.98
N ALA A 106 18.62 -6.73 -8.64
CA ALA A 106 17.48 -6.98 -9.51
C ALA A 106 16.27 -6.08 -9.25
N PHE A 107 16.08 -5.48 -8.06
CA PHE A 107 14.88 -4.69 -7.81
C PHE A 107 15.06 -3.26 -8.33
N ARG A 108 14.01 -2.71 -8.93
CA ARG A 108 13.95 -1.31 -9.35
C ARG A 108 12.75 -0.66 -8.68
N THR A 109 12.99 0.46 -7.99
CA THR A 109 11.93 1.28 -7.41
C THR A 109 11.66 2.45 -8.34
N LEU A 110 10.39 2.69 -8.63
CA LEU A 110 9.89 3.87 -9.29
C LEU A 110 9.17 4.71 -8.24
N ASP A 111 9.71 5.89 -7.97
CA ASP A 111 9.04 6.90 -7.16
C ASP A 111 8.11 7.69 -8.07
N ILE A 112 6.81 7.65 -7.76
CA ILE A 112 5.79 8.33 -8.56
C ILE A 112 5.64 9.75 -8.03
N GLU A 113 6.16 10.72 -8.77
CA GLU A 113 5.95 12.13 -8.46
C GLU A 113 4.50 12.52 -8.71
N MET A 114 3.76 12.75 -7.62
CA MET A 114 2.38 13.23 -7.67
C MET A 114 2.30 14.69 -7.24
N ILE A 115 1.38 15.43 -7.87
CA ILE A 115 1.00 16.76 -7.38
C ILE A 115 0.43 16.65 -5.95
N GLN A 116 0.63 17.69 -5.13
CA GLN A 116 0.29 17.65 -3.71
C GLN A 116 -1.18 17.26 -3.44
N SER A 117 -2.13 17.74 -4.25
CA SER A 117 -3.55 17.39 -4.11
C SER A 117 -3.84 15.91 -4.32
N ALA A 118 -3.12 15.27 -5.26
CA ALA A 118 -3.21 13.84 -5.49
C ALA A 118 -2.56 13.06 -4.34
N LYS A 119 -1.42 13.53 -3.82
CA LYS A 119 -0.74 12.94 -2.67
C LYS A 119 -1.59 12.98 -1.39
N ASP A 120 -2.30 14.08 -1.14
CA ASP A 120 -3.22 14.21 0.01
C ASP A 120 -4.39 13.20 -0.06
N THR A 121 -4.79 12.82 -1.29
CA THR A 121 -5.91 11.94 -1.56
C THR A 121 -5.51 10.47 -1.72
N LEU A 122 -4.33 10.19 -2.27
CA LEU A 122 -3.88 8.83 -2.58
C LEU A 122 -2.83 8.30 -1.60
N GLY A 123 -2.21 9.17 -0.81
CA GLY A 123 -1.02 8.85 -0.03
C GLY A 123 0.25 8.81 -0.87
N ASP A 124 1.35 8.39 -0.28
CA ASP A 124 2.61 8.12 -0.97
C ASP A 124 2.49 6.79 -1.71
N ILE A 125 2.69 6.79 -3.04
CA ILE A 125 2.70 5.58 -3.85
C ILE A 125 4.14 5.24 -4.24
N LYS A 126 4.54 4.00 -3.96
CA LYS A 126 5.83 3.43 -4.35
C LYS A 126 5.60 2.19 -5.20
N VAL A 127 6.29 2.09 -6.33
CA VAL A 127 6.24 0.91 -7.19
C VAL A 127 7.59 0.24 -7.17
N THR A 128 7.65 -1.04 -6.84
CA THR A 128 8.84 -1.87 -7.02
C THR A 128 8.57 -2.83 -8.17
N VAL A 129 9.50 -2.92 -9.12
CA VAL A 129 9.42 -3.81 -10.27
C VAL A 129 10.68 -4.66 -10.29
N TYR A 130 10.53 -5.94 -10.56
CA TYR A 130 11.62 -6.88 -10.82
C TYR A 130 11.11 -8.00 -11.73
N TRP A 131 12.04 -8.72 -12.34
CA TRP A 131 11.70 -9.90 -13.13
C TRP A 131 12.48 -11.09 -12.60
N GLU A 132 11.85 -12.25 -12.60
CA GLU A 132 12.42 -13.50 -12.12
C GLU A 132 12.68 -14.42 -13.31
N SER A 133 13.79 -15.13 -13.26
CA SER A 133 14.15 -16.18 -14.22
C SER A 133 15.09 -17.18 -13.55
N GLN A 134 15.39 -18.28 -14.25
CA GLN A 134 16.51 -19.15 -13.89
C GLN A 134 17.63 -19.02 -14.92
N LYS A 135 18.81 -19.45 -14.52
CA LYS A 135 19.95 -19.54 -15.42
C LYS A 135 19.62 -20.45 -16.60
N ASP A 136 19.94 -19.98 -17.80
CA ASP A 136 19.69 -20.64 -19.09
C ASP A 136 18.21 -20.88 -19.43
N ASP A 137 17.27 -20.41 -18.61
CA ASP A 137 15.85 -20.53 -18.93
C ASP A 137 15.49 -19.57 -20.09
N PRO A 138 14.66 -20.03 -21.05
CA PRO A 138 14.22 -19.16 -22.13
C PRO A 138 13.32 -18.05 -21.58
N LEU A 139 13.37 -16.90 -22.28
CA LEU A 139 12.74 -15.66 -21.81
C LEU A 139 11.21 -15.79 -21.62
N ASP A 140 10.55 -16.67 -22.36
CA ASP A 140 9.11 -16.96 -22.25
C ASP A 140 8.71 -17.59 -20.90
N LYS A 141 9.68 -18.10 -20.11
CA LYS A 141 9.46 -18.53 -18.73
C LYS A 141 9.66 -17.42 -17.69
N ALA A 142 10.16 -16.25 -18.10
CA ALA A 142 10.38 -15.15 -17.19
C ALA A 142 9.07 -14.64 -16.59
N VAL A 143 9.12 -14.26 -15.31
CA VAL A 143 7.98 -13.70 -14.58
C VAL A 143 8.29 -12.27 -14.20
N LEU A 144 7.52 -11.30 -14.71
CA LEU A 144 7.59 -9.92 -14.24
C LEU A 144 6.75 -9.81 -12.96
N VAL A 145 7.29 -9.13 -11.95
CA VAL A 145 6.61 -8.88 -10.69
C VAL A 145 6.59 -7.39 -10.41
N THR A 146 5.40 -6.87 -10.13
CA THR A 146 5.21 -5.50 -9.65
C THR A 146 4.65 -5.53 -8.24
N LYS A 147 5.18 -4.69 -7.37
CA LYS A 147 4.69 -4.47 -6.01
C LYS A 147 4.36 -2.99 -5.85
N VAL A 148 3.07 -2.69 -5.78
CA VAL A 148 2.56 -1.34 -5.55
C VAL A 148 2.25 -1.19 -4.08
N SER A 149 2.88 -0.22 -3.42
CA SER A 149 2.67 0.12 -2.02
C SER A 149 2.11 1.53 -1.91
N ALA A 150 1.07 1.71 -1.09
CA ALA A 150 0.50 3.01 -0.77
C ALA A 150 0.56 3.23 0.75
N GLY A 151 1.11 4.38 1.16
CA GLY A 151 1.29 4.74 2.57
C GLY A 151 0.67 6.08 2.92
N SER A 152 -0.02 6.16 4.05
CA SER A 152 -0.53 7.42 4.61
C SER A 152 -0.73 7.32 6.12
N ARG A 153 -0.36 8.36 6.87
CA ARG A 153 -0.56 8.50 8.33
C ARG A 153 -0.32 7.19 9.12
N LYS A 154 0.83 6.56 8.91
CA LYS A 154 1.31 5.29 9.54
C LYS A 154 0.56 4.02 9.13
N GLN A 155 -0.37 4.10 8.20
CA GLN A 155 -0.94 2.92 7.54
C GLN A 155 -0.23 2.71 6.21
N GLU A 156 -0.06 1.45 5.83
CA GLU A 156 0.49 1.04 4.56
C GLU A 156 -0.30 -0.15 4.03
N TYR A 157 -0.48 -0.20 2.72
CA TYR A 157 -1.02 -1.35 2.03
C TYR A 157 -0.16 -1.65 0.80
N HIS A 158 0.09 -2.93 0.54
CA HIS A 158 0.80 -3.35 -0.65
C HIS A 158 0.00 -4.43 -1.41
N ILE A 159 0.12 -4.39 -2.73
CA ILE A 159 -0.38 -5.41 -3.64
C ILE A 159 0.76 -5.84 -4.56
N THR A 160 0.87 -7.15 -4.78
CA THR A 160 1.87 -7.73 -5.68
C THR A 160 1.14 -8.38 -6.84
N THR A 161 1.55 -8.07 -8.06
CA THR A 161 1.00 -8.66 -9.29
C THR A 161 2.12 -9.34 -10.05
N ARG A 162 1.83 -10.53 -10.60
CA ARG A 162 2.78 -11.33 -11.38
C ARG A 162 2.27 -11.46 -12.80
N TYR A 163 3.16 -11.33 -13.77
CA TYR A 163 2.85 -11.41 -15.19
C TYR A 163 3.69 -12.49 -15.84
N SER A 164 3.07 -13.32 -16.67
CA SER A 164 3.79 -14.19 -17.60
C SER A 164 4.00 -13.47 -18.90
N LEU A 165 5.13 -13.75 -19.52
CA LEU A 165 5.42 -13.25 -20.83
C LEU A 165 4.85 -14.16 -21.92
N LYS A 166 4.02 -13.60 -22.81
CA LYS A 166 3.64 -14.26 -24.05
C LYS A 166 4.52 -13.73 -25.17
N VAL A 167 5.47 -14.56 -25.61
CA VAL A 167 6.32 -14.24 -26.76
C VAL A 167 5.60 -14.69 -28.03
N ASN A 168 5.13 -13.75 -28.83
CA ASN A 168 4.90 -14.01 -30.26
C ASN A 168 6.15 -13.52 -31.01
N THR A 169 6.54 -14.23 -32.06
CA THR A 169 7.89 -14.23 -32.64
C THR A 169 8.40 -12.90 -33.23
N GLY A 170 9.31 -12.19 -32.53
CA GLY A 170 10.34 -11.36 -33.17
C GLY A 170 10.48 -9.87 -32.75
N GLU A 171 9.40 -9.20 -32.34
CA GLU A 171 9.40 -7.73 -32.18
C GLU A 171 8.89 -7.24 -30.81
N PRO A 172 9.28 -6.04 -30.32
CA PRO A 172 8.83 -5.49 -29.03
C PRO A 172 7.29 -5.40 -28.92
N GLU A 173 6.60 -5.17 -30.03
CA GLU A 173 5.13 -5.12 -30.11
C GLU A 173 4.49 -6.48 -29.74
N GLN A 174 5.24 -7.57 -29.93
CA GLN A 174 4.78 -8.93 -29.68
C GLN A 174 5.18 -9.45 -28.29
N TRP A 175 5.87 -8.62 -27.48
CA TRP A 175 6.26 -8.93 -26.11
C TRP A 175 5.13 -8.55 -25.14
N ILE A 176 4.12 -9.41 -25.03
CA ILE A 176 2.89 -9.12 -24.30
C ILE A 176 2.96 -9.79 -22.92
N TRP A 177 3.00 -8.97 -21.87
CA TRP A 177 2.81 -9.44 -20.51
C TRP A 177 1.33 -9.71 -20.28
N ALA A 178 1.00 -10.84 -19.65
CA ALA A 178 -0.36 -11.20 -19.27
C ALA A 178 -0.38 -11.49 -17.77
N THR A 179 -1.40 -10.99 -17.07
CA THR A 179 -1.54 -11.26 -15.64
C THR A 179 -1.75 -12.74 -15.39
N ASN A 180 -0.94 -13.28 -14.47
CA ASN A 180 -1.19 -14.58 -13.89
C ASN A 180 -2.22 -14.38 -12.79
N TRP A 181 -3.46 -14.76 -13.05
CA TRP A 181 -4.44 -14.93 -11.99
C TRP A 181 -3.95 -16.08 -11.09
N GLN A 182 -3.35 -15.75 -9.96
CA GLN A 182 -3.22 -16.69 -8.85
C GLN A 182 -4.46 -16.49 -7.97
N GLU A 183 -5.36 -17.47 -7.99
CA GLU A 183 -6.43 -17.64 -6.99
C GLU A 183 -5.85 -17.82 -5.58
#